data_AF-A0A3E1BYC9-F1
#
_entry.id   AF-A0A3E1BYC9-F1
#
_cell.length_a   1.000
_cell.length_b   1.000
_cell.length_c   1.000
_cell.angle_alpha   90.00
_cell.angle_beta   90.00
_cell.angle_gamma   90.00
#
_symmetry.space_group_name_H-M   'P 1'
#
loop_
_entity.id
_entity.type
_entity.pdbx_description
1 polymer ?
#
loop_
_entity_poly.entity_id
_entity_poly.type
_entity_poly.pdbx_seq_one_letter_code
_entity_poly.pdbx_strand_id
1 'polypeptide(L)'
;MNKRHRSSDTSALHVFTRSAIASDLAWLPDMVALGKPSIAAEAYIQAYLADPAEWYWSTILLHDPEEMVLKRVLAIVEQAKLPDHEEALGQLGAGPLEDMMSDELLDHLQHWLPFTPAMRYALSQVRMSAEHPTLQRRLEAMLSR
;
A
#
# COMPACT_ATOMS: atom_id res chain seq x y z
N MET A 1 24.05 -30.30 11.70
CA MET A 1 23.34 -29.11 12.24
C MET A 1 23.03 -28.21 11.06
N ASN A 2 21.76 -27.97 10.74
CA ASN A 2 21.23 -26.69 10.27
C ASN A 2 19.72 -26.80 10.07
N LYS A 3 19.01 -26.09 10.96
CA LYS A 3 17.57 -25.97 11.03
C LYS A 3 17.10 -24.87 10.05
N ARG A 4 16.02 -25.18 9.33
CA ARG A 4 14.84 -24.34 8.99
C ARG A 4 15.07 -22.87 8.59
N HIS A 5 14.70 -22.54 7.35
CA HIS A 5 14.05 -21.26 6.98
C HIS A 5 13.37 -21.41 5.60
N ARG A 6 12.19 -22.03 5.55
CA ARG A 6 11.40 -22.08 4.30
C ARG A 6 9.89 -21.94 4.52
N SER A 7 9.47 -21.60 5.74
CA SER A 7 8.05 -21.52 6.11
C SER A 7 7.62 -20.10 6.49
N SER A 8 8.56 -19.15 6.61
CA SER A 8 8.28 -17.73 6.89
C SER A 8 7.87 -16.97 5.63
N ASP A 9 8.52 -17.24 4.50
CA ASP A 9 8.31 -16.47 3.26
C ASP A 9 6.91 -16.66 2.67
N THR A 10 6.34 -17.87 2.75
CA THR A 10 5.00 -18.13 2.23
C THR A 10 3.92 -17.44 3.07
N SER A 11 4.10 -17.36 4.39
CA SER A 11 3.14 -16.68 5.26
C SER A 11 3.15 -15.16 5.04
N ALA A 12 4.32 -14.56 4.84
CA ALA A 12 4.45 -13.13 4.54
C ALA A 12 3.79 -12.73 3.20
N LEU A 13 3.79 -13.61 2.20
CA LEU A 13 3.11 -13.34 0.93
C LEU A 13 1.57 -13.30 1.07
N HIS A 14 0.99 -13.99 2.05
CA HIS A 14 -0.47 -14.08 2.20
C HIS A 14 -1.09 -12.92 3.01
N VAL A 15 -0.31 -12.21 3.84
CA VAL A 15 -0.86 -11.15 4.72
C VAL A 15 -1.26 -9.87 3.99
N PHE A 16 -0.78 -9.68 2.75
CA PHE A 16 -1.12 -8.53 1.91
C PHE A 16 -2.22 -8.80 0.89
N THR A 17 -2.90 -9.94 0.97
CA THR A 17 -4.07 -10.21 0.11
C THR A 17 -5.25 -9.32 0.51
N ARG A 18 -6.15 -9.01 -0.44
CA ARG A 18 -7.37 -8.22 -0.19
C ARG A 18 -8.17 -8.74 1.00
N SER A 19 -8.37 -10.06 1.08
CA SER A 19 -9.12 -10.69 2.16
C SER A 19 -8.39 -10.62 3.50
N ALA A 20 -7.06 -10.80 3.52
CA ALA A 20 -6.27 -10.68 4.73
C ALA A 20 -6.36 -9.26 5.31
N ILE A 21 -6.14 -8.23 4.47
CA ILE A 21 -6.22 -6.82 4.87
C ILE A 21 -7.62 -6.43 5.35
N ALA A 22 -8.67 -6.94 4.71
CA ALA A 22 -10.04 -6.69 5.15
C ALA A 22 -10.38 -7.37 6.49
N SER A 23 -9.74 -8.50 6.80
CA SER A 23 -10.00 -9.29 8.02
C SER A 23 -9.21 -8.85 9.25
N ASP A 24 -8.05 -8.22 9.06
CA ASP A 24 -7.16 -7.76 10.12
C ASP A 24 -6.96 -6.25 10.01
N LEU A 25 -7.59 -5.49 10.91
CA LEU A 25 -7.58 -4.04 10.93
C LEU A 25 -6.45 -3.44 11.79
N ALA A 26 -5.44 -4.24 12.16
CA ALA A 26 -4.28 -3.76 12.91
C ALA A 26 -3.51 -2.63 12.19
N TRP A 27 -3.72 -2.47 10.88
CA TRP A 27 -3.15 -1.39 10.07
C TRP A 27 -3.84 -0.03 10.26
N LEU A 28 -4.96 0.08 10.97
CA LEU A 28 -5.57 1.39 11.22
C LEU A 28 -4.63 2.28 12.04
N PRO A 29 -4.56 3.59 11.73
CA PRO A 29 -3.77 4.50 12.54
C PRO A 29 -4.33 4.55 13.97
N ASP A 30 -3.44 4.57 14.97
CA ASP A 30 -3.83 4.67 16.37
C ASP A 30 -4.32 6.09 16.70
N MET A 31 -5.61 6.33 16.40
CA MET A 31 -6.26 7.61 16.67
C MET A 31 -6.28 7.93 18.17
N VAL A 32 -6.29 6.92 19.03
CA VAL A 32 -6.32 7.10 20.49
C VAL A 32 -4.98 7.64 20.99
N ALA A 33 -3.87 7.14 20.47
CA ALA A 33 -2.54 7.70 20.73
C ALA A 33 -2.42 9.18 20.32
N LEU A 34 -3.22 9.61 19.35
CA LEU A 34 -3.31 10.99 18.88
C LEU A 34 -4.36 11.84 19.61
N GLY A 35 -4.99 11.31 20.67
CA GLY A 35 -6.04 11.99 21.43
C GLY A 35 -7.35 12.18 20.63
N LYS A 36 -7.52 11.45 19.53
CA LYS A 36 -8.72 11.47 18.68
C LYS A 36 -9.60 10.24 18.98
N PRO A 37 -10.92 10.31 18.74
CA PRO A 37 -11.79 9.14 18.85
C PRO A 37 -11.36 8.03 17.90
N SER A 38 -11.54 6.76 18.31
CA SER A 38 -11.40 5.63 17.40
C SER A 38 -12.38 5.77 16.24
N ILE A 39 -11.93 5.45 15.04
CA ILE A 39 -12.73 5.50 13.81
C ILE A 39 -12.82 4.10 13.19
N ALA A 40 -13.93 3.84 12.49
CA ALA A 40 -14.06 2.61 11.70
C ALA A 40 -13.13 2.67 10.47
N ALA A 41 -12.70 1.51 9.98
CA ALA A 41 -11.79 1.43 8.84
C ALA A 41 -12.34 2.12 7.58
N GLU A 42 -13.62 1.93 7.28
CA GLU A 42 -14.28 2.60 6.16
C GLU A 42 -14.27 4.12 6.35
N ALA A 43 -14.59 4.61 7.55
CA ALA A 43 -14.56 6.05 7.84
C ALA A 43 -13.16 6.64 7.70
N TYR A 44 -12.12 5.92 8.12
CA TYR A 44 -10.73 6.30 7.91
C TYR A 44 -10.40 6.42 6.42
N ILE A 45 -10.70 5.39 5.62
CA ILE A 45 -10.39 5.37 4.19
C ILE A 45 -11.12 6.52 3.47
N GLN A 46 -12.40 6.72 3.76
CA GLN A 46 -13.17 7.81 3.15
C GLN A 46 -12.63 9.19 3.58
N ALA A 47 -12.16 9.33 4.82
CA ALA A 47 -11.55 10.57 5.28
C ALA A 47 -10.21 10.86 4.56
N TYR A 48 -9.35 9.86 4.39
CA TYR A 48 -8.12 9.99 3.61
C TYR A 48 -8.43 10.35 2.14
N LEU A 49 -9.38 9.65 1.52
CA LEU A 49 -9.76 9.88 0.13
C LEU A 49 -10.35 11.28 -0.09
N ALA A 50 -11.05 11.84 0.90
CA ALA A 50 -11.63 13.17 0.84
C ALA A 50 -10.62 14.31 1.06
N ASP A 51 -9.58 14.08 1.87
CA ASP A 51 -8.54 15.08 2.18
C ASP A 51 -7.18 14.39 2.39
N PRO A 52 -6.49 14.00 1.30
CA PRO A 52 -5.22 13.27 1.42
C PRO A 52 -4.14 14.10 2.09
N ALA A 53 -4.19 15.44 2.01
CA ALA A 53 -3.21 16.33 2.62
C ALA A 53 -3.32 16.31 4.16
N GLU A 54 -4.54 16.42 4.73
CA GLU A 54 -4.76 16.34 6.17
C GLU A 54 -4.38 14.97 6.74
N TRP A 55 -4.58 13.90 5.95
CA TRP A 55 -4.33 12.53 6.39
C TRP A 55 -2.98 11.96 5.95
N TYR A 56 -2.10 12.76 5.33
CA TYR A 56 -0.80 12.32 4.83
C TYR A 56 0.07 11.65 5.90
N TRP A 57 0.08 12.20 7.12
CA TRP A 57 0.83 11.64 8.25
C TRP A 57 0.46 10.18 8.56
N SER A 58 -0.74 9.73 8.17
CA SER A 58 -1.19 8.37 8.40
C SER A 58 -0.65 7.38 7.38
N THR A 59 0.03 7.80 6.31
CA THR A 59 0.55 6.89 5.28
C THR A 59 2.06 7.00 5.06
N ILE A 60 2.77 7.81 5.86
CA ILE A 60 4.23 7.91 5.80
C ILE A 60 4.94 6.87 6.69
N LEU A 61 6.15 6.47 6.28
CA LEU A 61 6.99 5.49 6.98
C LEU A 61 7.69 6.02 8.25
N LEU A 62 7.25 7.16 8.80
CA LEU A 62 7.90 7.77 9.97
C LEU A 62 7.42 7.22 11.31
N HIS A 63 6.18 6.73 11.38
CA HIS A 63 5.52 6.44 12.65
C HIS A 63 5.18 4.97 12.83
N ASP A 64 4.93 4.27 11.72
CA ASP A 64 4.46 2.89 11.73
C ASP A 64 5.43 1.98 10.98
N PRO A 65 5.46 0.67 11.32
CA PRO A 65 6.15 -0.33 10.53
C PRO A 65 5.67 -0.35 9.08
N GLU A 66 6.60 -0.60 8.17
CA GLU A 66 6.35 -0.67 6.72
C GLU A 66 5.16 -1.57 6.36
N GLU A 67 5.04 -2.74 7.00
CA GLU A 67 3.91 -3.65 6.82
C GLU A 67 2.55 -2.99 7.09
N MET A 68 2.44 -2.21 8.17
CA MET A 68 1.19 -1.54 8.53
C MET A 68 0.85 -0.45 7.52
N VAL A 69 1.86 0.32 7.10
CA VAL A 69 1.71 1.36 6.08
C VAL A 69 1.28 0.74 4.76
N LEU A 70 1.92 -0.34 4.30
CA LEU A 70 1.54 -1.00 3.06
C LEU A 70 0.10 -1.54 3.11
N LYS A 71 -0.32 -2.22 4.18
CA LYS A 71 -1.72 -2.68 4.32
C LYS A 71 -2.71 -1.53 4.23
N ARG A 72 -2.39 -0.40 4.86
CA ARG A 72 -3.22 0.82 4.85
C ARG A 72 -3.30 1.44 3.46
N VAL A 73 -2.18 1.59 2.78
CA VAL A 73 -2.10 2.08 1.38
C VAL A 73 -2.94 1.20 0.46
N LEU A 74 -2.77 -0.13 0.54
CA LEU A 74 -3.53 -1.08 -0.28
C LEU A 74 -5.04 -1.03 0.01
N ALA A 75 -5.43 -0.88 1.27
CA ALA A 75 -6.83 -0.73 1.66
C ALA A 75 -7.46 0.55 1.08
N ILE A 76 -6.73 1.67 1.07
CA ILE A 76 -7.19 2.93 0.48
C ILE A 76 -7.32 2.81 -1.03
N VAL A 77 -6.28 2.29 -1.71
CA VAL A 77 -6.26 2.12 -3.18
C VAL A 77 -7.41 1.23 -3.66
N GLU A 78 -7.76 0.17 -2.91
CA GLU A 78 -8.85 -0.74 -3.29
C GLU A 78 -10.23 -0.06 -3.29
N GLN A 79 -10.45 0.96 -2.45
CA GLN A 79 -11.70 1.71 -2.41
C GLN A 79 -11.71 2.97 -3.26
N ALA A 80 -10.53 3.42 -3.69
CA ALA A 80 -10.38 4.60 -4.53
C ALA A 80 -11.03 4.40 -5.92
N LYS A 81 -11.49 5.50 -6.48
CA LYS A 81 -12.20 5.59 -7.75
C LYS A 81 -11.66 6.77 -8.54
N LEU A 82 -11.36 6.53 -9.82
CA LEU A 82 -11.00 7.59 -10.75
C LEU A 82 -12.26 8.13 -11.44
N PRO A 83 -12.31 9.45 -11.75
CA PRO A 83 -11.27 10.46 -11.48
C PRO A 83 -11.30 11.05 -10.06
N ASP A 84 -12.33 10.75 -9.26
CA ASP A 84 -12.63 11.43 -8.00
C ASP A 84 -11.47 11.45 -6.98
N HIS A 85 -10.63 10.41 -6.99
CA HIS A 85 -9.56 10.21 -6.00
C HIS A 85 -8.16 10.30 -6.61
N GLU A 86 -8.00 11.04 -7.71
CA GLU A 86 -6.73 11.16 -8.42
C GLU A 86 -5.61 11.71 -7.52
N GLU A 87 -5.89 12.76 -6.74
CA GLU A 87 -4.92 13.37 -5.82
C GLU A 87 -4.45 12.39 -4.75
N ALA A 88 -5.39 11.68 -4.11
CA ALA A 88 -5.09 10.69 -3.09
C ALA A 88 -4.22 9.54 -3.65
N LEU A 89 -4.55 9.04 -4.85
CA LEU A 89 -3.76 8.01 -5.52
C LEU A 89 -2.38 8.51 -5.96
N GLY A 90 -2.30 9.77 -6.40
CA GLY A 90 -1.05 10.45 -6.71
C GLY A 90 -0.11 10.51 -5.52
N GLN A 91 -0.62 10.95 -4.37
CA GLN A 91 0.14 11.02 -3.13
C GLN A 91 0.60 9.64 -2.63
N LEU A 92 -0.24 8.61 -2.74
CA LEU A 92 0.12 7.25 -2.35
C LEU A 92 1.22 6.66 -3.25
N GLY A 93 1.18 6.99 -4.54
CA GLY A 93 2.19 6.61 -5.52
C GLY A 93 3.53 7.30 -5.30
N ALA A 94 3.55 8.64 -5.37
CA ALA A 94 4.74 9.47 -5.22
C ALA A 94 5.16 9.70 -3.75
N GLY A 95 4.82 8.76 -2.88
CA GLY A 95 5.09 8.77 -1.45
C GLY A 95 5.34 7.34 -0.97
N PRO A 96 4.44 6.73 -0.19
CA PRO A 96 4.71 5.43 0.42
C PRO A 96 5.03 4.31 -0.58
N LEU A 97 4.37 4.25 -1.75
CA LEU A 97 4.69 3.21 -2.74
C LEU A 97 6.05 3.42 -3.40
N GLU A 98 6.47 4.68 -3.58
CA GLU A 98 7.82 5.03 -4.05
C GLU A 98 8.87 4.70 -2.99
N ASP A 99 8.64 5.10 -1.74
CA ASP A 99 9.56 4.85 -0.62
C ASP A 99 9.77 3.35 -0.34
N MET A 100 8.75 2.52 -0.55
CA MET A 100 8.80 1.06 -0.37
C MET A 100 9.19 0.29 -1.64
N MET A 101 9.44 0.98 -2.76
CA MET A 101 9.58 0.32 -4.06
C MET A 101 10.75 -0.67 -4.06
N SER A 102 10.43 -1.96 -4.20
CA SER A 102 11.39 -3.05 -4.06
C SER A 102 10.88 -4.33 -4.74
N ASP A 103 11.78 -5.30 -4.96
CA ASP A 103 11.37 -6.62 -5.46
C ASP A 103 10.38 -7.32 -4.53
N GLU A 104 10.51 -7.10 -3.23
CA GLU A 104 9.63 -7.63 -2.18
C GLU A 104 8.23 -7.01 -2.28
N LEU A 105 8.12 -5.68 -2.41
CA LEU A 105 6.85 -5.02 -2.67
C LEU A 105 6.19 -5.60 -3.93
N LEU A 106 6.95 -5.74 -5.03
CA LEU A 106 6.40 -6.28 -6.27
C LEU A 106 5.98 -7.75 -6.13
N ASP A 107 6.62 -8.56 -5.29
CA ASP A 107 6.18 -9.91 -4.95
C ASP A 107 4.82 -9.89 -4.23
N HIS A 108 4.65 -9.02 -3.24
CA HIS A 108 3.35 -8.85 -2.55
C HIS A 108 2.24 -8.41 -3.51
N LEU A 109 2.54 -7.50 -4.44
CA LEU A 109 1.57 -7.00 -5.42
C LEU A 109 1.18 -8.04 -6.49
N GLN A 110 1.87 -9.18 -6.62
CA GLN A 110 1.46 -10.24 -7.58
C GLN A 110 0.05 -10.75 -7.29
N HIS A 111 -0.34 -10.83 -6.01
CA HIS A 111 -1.68 -11.26 -5.59
C HIS A 111 -2.78 -10.26 -5.94
N TRP A 112 -2.41 -9.07 -6.41
CA TRP A 112 -3.33 -8.00 -6.78
C TRP A 112 -3.58 -7.92 -8.28
N LEU A 113 -2.91 -8.75 -9.09
CA LEU A 113 -3.12 -8.83 -10.54
C LEU A 113 -4.45 -9.54 -10.90
N PRO A 114 -5.14 -9.09 -11.97
CA PRO A 114 -4.86 -7.85 -12.71
C PRO A 114 -5.17 -6.62 -11.84
N PHE A 115 -4.34 -5.59 -11.98
CA PHE A 115 -4.50 -4.38 -11.18
C PHE A 115 -5.78 -3.62 -11.55
N THR A 116 -6.44 -3.07 -10.53
CA THR A 116 -7.55 -2.12 -10.72
C THR A 116 -7.04 -0.84 -11.37
N PRO A 117 -7.90 -0.02 -12.00
CA PRO A 117 -7.49 1.28 -12.55
C PRO A 117 -6.83 2.18 -11.50
N ALA A 118 -7.33 2.19 -10.27
CA ALA A 118 -6.76 2.93 -9.16
C ALA A 118 -5.33 2.48 -8.82
N MET A 119 -5.11 1.16 -8.72
CA MET A 119 -3.77 0.59 -8.46
C MET A 119 -2.80 0.90 -9.59
N ARG A 120 -3.22 0.76 -10.86
CA ARG A 120 -2.39 1.12 -12.02
C ARG A 120 -2.00 2.59 -11.99
N TYR A 121 -2.96 3.47 -11.68
CA TYR A 121 -2.70 4.89 -11.57
C TYR A 121 -1.70 5.17 -10.45
N ALA A 122 -1.94 4.72 -9.22
CA ALA A 122 -1.02 4.94 -8.09
C ALA A 122 0.41 4.46 -8.41
N LEU A 123 0.55 3.25 -8.95
CA LEU A 123 1.86 2.69 -9.33
C LEU A 123 2.53 3.46 -10.48
N SER A 124 1.76 4.07 -11.39
CA SER A 124 2.32 4.91 -12.46
C SER A 124 2.89 6.25 -11.97
N GLN A 125 2.56 6.65 -10.73
CA GLN A 125 3.06 7.88 -10.11
C GLN A 125 4.39 7.67 -9.39
N VAL A 126 4.84 6.42 -9.24
CA VAL A 126 6.13 6.08 -8.64
C VAL A 126 7.27 6.52 -9.56
N ARG A 127 8.20 7.32 -9.05
CA ARG A 127 9.39 7.76 -9.79
C ARG A 127 10.47 6.69 -9.75
N MET A 128 10.52 5.90 -10.81
CA MET A 128 11.49 4.81 -10.89
C MET A 128 12.91 5.20 -11.39
N SER A 129 13.18 6.49 -11.60
CA SER A 129 14.41 6.94 -12.30
C SER A 129 15.70 6.62 -11.55
N ALA A 130 15.64 6.51 -10.22
CA ALA A 130 16.76 6.12 -9.37
C ALA A 130 16.88 4.58 -9.18
N GLU A 131 15.82 3.84 -9.52
CA GLU A 131 15.76 2.40 -9.29
C GLU A 131 16.51 1.59 -10.34
N HIS A 132 16.90 0.36 -9.99
CA HIS A 132 17.60 -0.53 -10.92
C HIS A 132 16.72 -0.87 -12.14
N PRO A 133 17.25 -0.90 -13.38
CA PRO A 133 16.45 -1.14 -14.60
C PRO A 133 15.70 -2.48 -14.63
N THR A 134 16.10 -3.44 -13.79
CA THR A 134 15.36 -4.70 -13.67
C THR A 134 14.06 -4.53 -12.90
N LEU A 135 14.06 -3.70 -11.84
CA LEU A 135 12.87 -3.41 -11.06
C LEU A 135 11.88 -2.58 -11.89
N GLN A 136 12.38 -1.58 -12.63
CA GLN A 136 11.62 -0.78 -13.60
C GLN A 136 10.82 -1.67 -14.57
N ARG A 137 11.52 -2.55 -15.28
CA ARG A 137 10.90 -3.47 -16.25
C ARG A 137 9.89 -4.41 -15.61
N ARG A 138 10.13 -4.82 -14.36
CA ARG A 138 9.21 -5.72 -13.64
C ARG A 138 7.91 -5.00 -13.31
N LEU A 139 7.96 -3.77 -12.81
CA LEU A 139 6.78 -2.94 -12.59
C LEU A 139 6.02 -2.67 -13.90
N GLU A 140 6.72 -2.28 -14.97
CA GLU A 140 6.12 -2.06 -16.31
C GLU A 140 5.39 -3.31 -16.83
N ALA A 141 6.00 -4.49 -16.66
CA ALA A 141 5.40 -5.76 -17.05
C ALA A 141 4.14 -6.07 -16.23
N MET A 142 4.11 -5.76 -14.93
CA MET A 142 2.92 -5.91 -14.10
C MET A 142 1.82 -4.91 -14.50
N LEU A 143 2.20 -3.66 -14.81
CA LEU A 143 1.29 -2.61 -15.30
C LEU A 143 0.73 -2.89 -16.70
N SER A 144 1.33 -3.80 -17.47
CA SER A 144 0.90 -4.16 -18.83
C SER A 144 0.02 -5.42 -18.89
N ARG A 145 -0.17 -6.10 -17.75
CA ARG A 145 -1.09 -7.25 -17.62
C ARG A 145 -2.54 -6.79 -17.41
#